data_AF-A0A1G1BH68-F1
#
_entry.id   AF-A0A1G1BH68-F1
#
_cell.length_a   1.000
_cell.length_b   1.000
_cell.length_c   1.000
_cell.angle_alpha   90.00
_cell.angle_beta   90.00
_cell.angle_gamma   90.00
#
_symmetry.space_group_name_H-M   'P 1'
#
loop_
_entity.id
_entity.type
_entity.pdbx_description
1 polymer ?
#
loop_
_entity_poly.entity_id
_entity_poly.type
_entity_poly.pdbx_seq_one_letter_code
_entity_poly.pdbx_strand_id
1 'polypeptide(L)'
;MKNLNPVKALRYFTYSLFILFLTSCEVAREGPQHPSVINGLLDKAKLFIDLAVIIFAQDSRYWGDAFKNIYYAALSLGRIKNINTLVVPSKKFHQNVWKISPIIVRRYFNDTLRLIRIRFDYSVNMGENISFLEEAEQFRKEAKTPFAVLIEVTREQIKKNYKNCNGITTSCIYCSITPKNDCQKKRALEDLNIIQGKIEDLIDNKLPSYIDKEKVSM
;
A
#
# COMPACT_ATOMS: atom_id res chain seq x y z
N MET A 1 0.58 -37.11 -2.94
CA MET A 1 0.23 -35.68 -3.08
C MET A 1 0.41 -35.30 -4.54
N LYS A 2 -0.64 -34.85 -5.24
CA LYS A 2 -0.54 -34.51 -6.67
C LYS A 2 0.21 -33.17 -6.80
N ASN A 3 1.34 -33.17 -7.50
CA ASN A 3 2.08 -31.95 -7.84
C ASN A 3 1.16 -30.99 -8.60
N LEU A 4 0.79 -29.89 -7.94
CA LEU A 4 0.09 -28.79 -8.59
C LEU A 4 1.04 -28.16 -9.61
N ASN A 5 0.64 -28.18 -10.88
CA ASN A 5 1.38 -27.54 -11.95
C ASN A 5 1.57 -26.05 -11.59
N PRO A 6 2.82 -25.56 -11.48
CA PRO A 6 3.12 -24.22 -10.96
C PRO A 6 2.48 -23.11 -11.80
N VAL A 7 2.28 -23.34 -13.11
CA VAL A 7 1.59 -22.40 -14.00
C VAL A 7 0.09 -22.32 -13.69
N LYS A 8 -0.53 -23.45 -13.32
CA LYS A 8 -1.93 -23.46 -12.86
C LYS A 8 -2.06 -22.79 -11.48
N ALA A 9 -1.14 -23.04 -10.57
CA ALA A 9 -1.13 -22.41 -9.25
C ALA A 9 -0.95 -20.89 -9.34
N LEU A 10 -0.04 -20.41 -10.20
CA LEU A 10 0.13 -18.98 -10.47
C LEU A 10 -1.12 -18.37 -11.10
N ARG A 11 -1.76 -19.05 -12.06
CA ARG A 11 -3.05 -18.61 -12.64
C ARG A 11 -4.14 -18.50 -11.58
N TYR A 12 -4.31 -19.50 -10.73
CA TYR A 12 -5.30 -19.45 -9.65
C TYR A 12 -4.98 -18.35 -8.64
N PHE A 13 -3.70 -18.16 -8.29
CA PHE A 13 -3.27 -17.06 -7.45
C PHE A 13 -3.61 -15.70 -8.10
N THR A 14 -3.31 -15.50 -9.38
CA THR A 14 -3.67 -14.26 -10.10
C THR A 14 -5.17 -14.06 -10.23
N TYR A 15 -5.97 -15.12 -10.43
CA TYR A 15 -7.43 -15.01 -10.45
C TYR A 15 -7.99 -14.69 -9.08
N SER A 16 -7.48 -15.29 -8.01
CA SER A 16 -7.86 -14.96 -6.62
C SER A 16 -7.45 -13.53 -6.26
N LEU A 17 -6.28 -13.08 -6.73
CA LEU A 17 -5.83 -11.70 -6.60
C LEU A 17 -6.77 -10.74 -7.33
N PHE A 18 -7.15 -11.07 -8.57
CA PHE A 18 -8.07 -10.29 -9.39
C PHE A 18 -9.48 -10.22 -8.80
N ILE A 19 -9.97 -11.32 -8.20
CA ILE A 19 -11.25 -11.35 -7.47
C ILE A 19 -11.18 -10.45 -6.22
N LEU A 20 -10.06 -10.43 -5.48
CA LEU A 20 -9.85 -9.50 -4.36
C LEU A 20 -9.86 -8.03 -4.81
N PHE A 21 -9.36 -7.73 -6.02
CA PHE A 21 -9.44 -6.38 -6.60
C PHE A 21 -10.87 -6.01 -7.02
N LEU A 22 -11.64 -6.93 -7.62
CA LEU A 22 -13.03 -6.66 -8.05
C LEU A 22 -14.00 -6.52 -6.86
N THR A 23 -13.82 -7.25 -5.77
CA THR A 23 -14.62 -7.06 -4.54
C THR A 23 -14.26 -5.77 -3.79
N SER A 24 -13.17 -5.10 -4.16
CA SER A 24 -12.79 -3.79 -3.60
C SER A 24 -13.44 -2.60 -4.31
N CYS A 25 -14.20 -2.84 -5.38
CA CYS A 25 -15.00 -1.82 -6.08
C CYS A 25 -16.34 -1.51 -5.38
N GLU A 26 -16.75 -2.28 -4.37
CA GLU A 26 -17.65 -1.72 -3.39
C GLU A 26 -16.87 -0.67 -2.60
N VAL A 27 -17.13 0.59 -2.96
CA VAL A 27 -16.98 1.74 -2.07
C VAL A 27 -17.88 1.43 -0.87
N ALA A 28 -17.39 0.57 0.03
CA ALA A 28 -17.97 0.36 1.33
C ALA A 28 -18.18 1.77 1.87
N ARG A 29 -19.44 2.10 2.15
CA ARG A 29 -19.81 3.28 2.92
C ARG A 29 -19.24 3.05 4.32
N GLU A 30 -17.93 3.22 4.43
CA GLU A 30 -17.14 2.98 5.63
C GLU A 30 -17.57 4.07 6.61
N GLY A 31 -18.37 3.67 7.61
CA GLY A 31 -18.72 4.53 8.74
C GLY A 31 -17.48 5.06 9.45
N PRO A 32 -17.65 6.06 10.32
CA PRO A 32 -16.52 6.83 10.84
C PRO A 32 -15.51 5.96 11.60
N GLN A 33 -14.20 6.19 11.33
CA GLN A 33 -13.02 5.75 12.10
C GLN A 33 -13.08 4.39 12.83
N HIS A 34 -13.74 3.39 12.25
CA HIS A 34 -13.91 2.10 12.92
C HIS A 34 -12.59 1.28 12.87
N PRO A 35 -12.13 0.68 13.98
CA PRO A 35 -10.91 -0.14 14.04
C PRO A 35 -10.78 -1.20 12.96
N SER A 36 -11.87 -1.89 12.62
CA SER A 36 -11.86 -2.90 11.56
C SER A 36 -11.45 -2.35 10.18
N VAL A 37 -11.84 -1.12 9.86
CA VAL A 37 -11.48 -0.48 8.59
C VAL A 37 -10.00 -0.10 8.58
N ILE A 38 -9.50 0.44 9.69
CA ILE A 38 -8.08 0.77 9.84
C ILE A 38 -7.23 -0.49 9.69
N ASN A 39 -7.59 -1.57 10.38
CA ASN A 39 -6.87 -2.83 10.29
C ASN A 39 -6.94 -3.42 8.88
N GLY A 40 -8.10 -3.38 8.23
CA GLY A 40 -8.23 -3.81 6.84
C GLY A 40 -7.36 -3.02 5.87
N LEU A 41 -7.16 -1.72 6.10
CA LEU A 41 -6.25 -0.89 5.31
C LEU A 41 -4.77 -1.21 5.58
N LEU A 42 -4.40 -1.51 6.83
CA LEU A 42 -3.05 -1.97 7.18
C LEU A 42 -2.76 -3.35 6.57
N ASP A 43 -3.72 -4.27 6.63
CA ASP A 43 -3.62 -5.60 6.01
C ASP A 43 -3.45 -5.49 4.49
N LYS A 44 -4.22 -4.61 3.83
CA LYS A 44 -4.05 -4.31 2.40
C LYS A 44 -2.66 -3.74 2.09
N ALA A 45 -2.17 -2.80 2.90
CA ALA A 45 -0.84 -2.22 2.70
C ALA A 45 0.27 -3.27 2.78
N LYS A 46 0.23 -4.16 3.79
CA LYS A 46 1.17 -5.29 3.90
C LYS A 46 1.14 -6.17 2.64
N LEU A 47 -0.06 -6.59 2.22
CA LEU A 47 -0.23 -7.44 1.05
C LEU A 47 0.32 -6.80 -0.22
N PHE A 48 0.04 -5.52 -0.46
CA PHE A 48 0.56 -4.81 -1.63
C PHE A 48 2.08 -4.70 -1.64
N ILE A 49 2.71 -4.46 -0.49
CA ILE A 49 4.19 -4.44 -0.42
C ILE A 49 4.75 -5.83 -0.72
N ASP A 50 4.17 -6.89 -0.16
CA ASP A 50 4.62 -8.26 -0.40
C ASP A 50 4.50 -8.66 -1.88
N LEU A 51 3.39 -8.28 -2.53
CA LEU A 51 3.21 -8.47 -3.96
C LEU A 51 4.25 -7.68 -4.77
N ALA A 52 4.53 -6.43 -4.40
CA ALA A 52 5.54 -5.64 -5.09
C ALA A 52 6.93 -6.29 -5.00
N VAL A 53 7.34 -6.79 -3.82
CA VAL A 53 8.61 -7.51 -3.66
C VAL A 53 8.66 -8.76 -4.56
N ILE A 54 7.58 -9.55 -4.62
CA ILE A 54 7.50 -10.73 -5.48
C ILE A 54 7.65 -10.35 -6.96
N ILE A 55 7.01 -9.26 -7.39
CA ILE A 55 7.04 -8.77 -8.77
C ILE A 55 8.41 -8.21 -9.14
N PHE A 56 9.06 -7.44 -8.25
CA PHE A 56 10.43 -6.96 -8.47
C PHE A 56 11.45 -8.09 -8.61
N ALA A 57 11.20 -9.24 -7.98
CA ALA A 57 12.03 -10.43 -8.14
C ALA A 57 11.84 -11.15 -9.49
N GLN A 58 10.87 -10.74 -10.29
CA GLN A 58 10.67 -11.22 -11.67
C GLN A 58 11.41 -10.31 -12.67
N ASP A 59 11.20 -10.56 -13.95
CA ASP A 59 11.70 -9.77 -15.08
C ASP A 59 11.27 -8.29 -14.99
N SER A 60 12.18 -7.38 -15.34
CA SER A 60 11.99 -5.92 -15.27
C SER A 60 10.79 -5.40 -16.07
N ARG A 61 10.35 -6.12 -17.11
CA ARG A 61 9.11 -5.82 -17.85
C ARG A 61 7.86 -5.77 -16.97
N TYR A 62 7.88 -6.40 -15.79
CA TYR A 62 6.77 -6.43 -14.85
C TYR A 62 6.91 -5.43 -13.70
N TRP A 63 8.04 -4.72 -13.57
CA TRP A 63 8.30 -3.83 -12.42
C TRP A 63 7.29 -2.67 -12.33
N GLY A 64 6.64 -2.35 -13.43
CA GLY A 64 5.48 -1.47 -13.40
C GLY A 64 4.35 -1.87 -12.49
N ASP A 65 4.01 -3.17 -12.49
CA ASP A 65 3.02 -3.72 -11.58
C ASP A 65 3.52 -3.66 -10.13
N ALA A 66 4.83 -3.74 -9.90
CA ALA A 66 5.41 -3.54 -8.57
C ALA A 66 5.19 -2.10 -8.09
N PHE A 67 5.52 -1.09 -8.90
CA PHE A 67 5.28 0.32 -8.55
C PHE A 67 3.80 0.63 -8.31
N LYS A 68 2.91 0.05 -9.12
CA LYS A 68 1.47 0.13 -8.91
C LYS A 68 1.07 -0.40 -7.53
N ASN A 69 1.57 -1.57 -7.14
CA ASN A 69 1.29 -2.14 -5.82
C ASN A 69 1.84 -1.25 -4.70
N ILE A 70 3.06 -0.72 -4.83
CA ILE A 70 3.61 0.25 -3.86
C ILE A 70 2.74 1.50 -3.73
N TYR A 71 2.22 2.01 -4.85
CA TYR A 71 1.28 3.12 -4.84
C TYR A 71 0.00 2.79 -4.07
N TYR A 72 -0.59 1.61 -4.28
CA TYR A 72 -1.79 1.19 -3.56
C TYR A 72 -1.54 0.88 -2.07
N ALA A 73 -0.34 0.43 -1.71
CA ALA A 73 0.09 0.33 -0.31
C ALA A 73 0.09 1.72 0.35
N ALA A 74 0.76 2.70 -0.27
CA ALA A 74 0.81 4.07 0.21
C ALA A 74 -0.60 4.69 0.28
N LEU A 75 -1.45 4.45 -0.73
CA LEU A 75 -2.82 4.94 -0.75
C LEU A 75 -3.64 4.38 0.41
N SER A 76 -3.45 3.09 0.75
CA SER A 76 -4.13 2.45 1.88
C SER A 76 -3.76 3.12 3.22
N LEU A 77 -2.48 3.46 3.41
CA LEU A 77 -2.02 4.26 4.55
C LEU A 77 -2.59 5.69 4.52
N GLY A 78 -2.56 6.34 3.36
CA GLY A 78 -3.10 7.69 3.15
C GLY A 78 -4.60 7.79 3.45
N ARG A 79 -5.37 6.70 3.28
CA ARG A 79 -6.78 6.63 3.67
C ARG A 79 -6.98 6.64 5.18
N ILE A 80 -6.12 5.94 5.94
CA ILE A 80 -6.20 5.89 7.40
C ILE A 80 -6.10 7.29 8.00
N LYS A 81 -5.23 8.14 7.41
CA LYS A 81 -5.06 9.54 7.80
C LYS A 81 -6.39 10.30 7.91
N ASN A 82 -7.32 10.10 6.98
CA ASN A 82 -8.53 10.93 6.93
C ASN A 82 -9.78 10.23 6.42
N ILE A 83 -10.04 9.06 7.00
CA ILE A 83 -11.10 8.12 6.61
C ILE A 83 -12.50 8.75 6.57
N ASN A 84 -12.78 9.73 7.43
CA ASN A 84 -14.08 10.41 7.52
C ASN A 84 -14.30 11.46 6.41
N THR A 85 -13.24 12.06 5.87
CA THR A 85 -13.36 13.05 4.78
C THR A 85 -13.44 12.42 3.39
N LEU A 86 -13.19 11.11 3.31
CA LEU A 86 -13.10 10.35 2.07
C LEU A 86 -14.36 9.52 1.78
N VAL A 87 -15.42 9.68 2.59
CA VAL A 87 -16.75 9.03 2.45
C VAL A 87 -17.57 9.65 1.30
N VAL A 88 -16.92 9.94 0.17
CA VAL A 88 -17.56 10.53 -1.01
C VAL A 88 -17.25 9.67 -2.23
N PRO A 89 -18.27 9.20 -2.98
CA PRO A 89 -18.05 8.51 -4.24
C PRO A 89 -17.62 9.55 -5.27
N SER A 90 -16.31 9.81 -5.35
CA SER A 90 -15.79 10.87 -6.20
C SER A 90 -14.86 10.33 -7.27
N LYS A 91 -15.19 10.67 -8.52
CA LYS A 91 -14.16 11.03 -9.51
C LYS A 91 -13.17 11.93 -8.78
N LYS A 92 -11.88 11.57 -8.73
CA LYS A 92 -10.79 12.23 -7.94
C LYS A 92 -10.49 11.70 -6.52
N PHE A 93 -11.01 10.53 -6.12
CA PHE A 93 -10.67 9.91 -4.82
C PHE A 93 -9.16 9.94 -4.48
N HIS A 94 -8.31 9.44 -5.37
CA HIS A 94 -6.86 9.43 -5.18
C HIS A 94 -6.28 10.81 -4.95
N GLN A 95 -6.71 11.80 -5.74
CA GLN A 95 -6.25 13.18 -5.59
C GLN A 95 -6.66 13.76 -4.24
N ASN A 96 -7.86 13.43 -3.76
CA ASN A 96 -8.36 13.90 -2.46
C ASN A 96 -7.55 13.33 -1.29
N VAL A 97 -7.17 12.04 -1.34
CA VAL A 97 -6.27 11.42 -0.35
C VAL A 97 -4.95 12.19 -0.26
N TRP A 98 -4.36 12.54 -1.40
CA TRP A 98 -3.06 13.20 -1.43
C TRP A 98 -3.11 14.71 -1.20
N LYS A 99 -4.20 15.40 -1.57
CA LYS A 99 -4.34 16.86 -1.45
C LYS A 99 -4.10 17.34 -0.02
N ILE A 100 -4.57 16.55 0.94
CA ILE A 100 -4.46 16.85 2.38
C ILE A 100 -3.16 16.33 3.00
N SER A 101 -2.30 15.63 2.26
CA SER A 101 -1.03 15.09 2.74
C SER A 101 0.06 16.16 2.85
N PRO A 102 1.08 15.97 3.72
CA PRO A 102 2.25 16.85 3.74
C PRO A 102 2.84 17.01 2.34
N ILE A 103 3.43 18.16 2.05
CA ILE A 103 3.88 18.52 0.69
C ILE A 103 4.81 17.45 0.10
N ILE A 104 5.74 16.92 0.90
CA ILE A 104 6.68 15.88 0.46
C ILE A 104 5.99 14.56 0.07
N VAL A 105 4.99 14.13 0.86
CA VAL A 105 4.15 12.95 0.58
C VAL A 105 3.33 13.20 -0.68
N ARG A 106 2.70 14.38 -0.78
CA ARG A 106 1.86 14.74 -1.92
C ARG A 106 2.65 14.75 -3.21
N ARG A 107 3.79 15.46 -3.26
CA ARG A 107 4.64 15.54 -4.46
C ARG A 107 5.04 14.15 -4.92
N TYR A 108 5.55 13.34 -4.01
CA TYR A 108 6.02 12.01 -4.38
C TYR A 108 4.89 11.07 -4.84
N PHE A 109 3.83 10.91 -4.04
CA PHE A 109 2.79 9.91 -4.37
C PHE A 109 1.79 10.38 -5.41
N ASN A 110 1.41 11.66 -5.42
CA ASN A 110 0.41 12.18 -6.35
C ASN A 110 0.99 12.62 -7.69
N ASP A 111 2.20 13.18 -7.69
CA ASP A 111 2.77 13.80 -8.88
C ASP A 111 3.74 12.83 -9.57
N THR A 112 4.50 12.03 -8.82
CA THR A 112 5.42 11.03 -9.39
C THR A 112 4.78 9.64 -9.49
N LEU A 113 4.55 8.95 -8.36
CA LEU A 113 4.19 7.52 -8.37
C LEU A 113 2.79 7.25 -8.97
N ARG A 114 1.87 8.23 -8.90
CA ARG A 114 0.56 8.15 -9.55
C ARG A 114 0.69 8.05 -11.08
N LEU A 115 1.62 8.79 -11.68
CA LEU A 115 1.81 8.81 -13.13
C LEU A 115 2.32 7.46 -13.62
N ILE A 116 3.31 6.89 -12.93
CA ILE A 116 3.80 5.53 -13.15
C ILE A 116 2.62 4.55 -13.07
N ARG A 117 1.83 4.58 -11.99
CA ARG A 117 0.65 3.71 -11.85
C ARG A 117 -0.36 3.91 -12.99
N ILE A 118 -0.66 5.14 -13.43
CA ILE A 118 -1.63 5.41 -14.52
C ILE A 118 -1.14 4.81 -15.84
N ARG A 119 0.16 4.93 -16.13
CA ARG A 119 0.77 4.33 -17.32
C ARG A 119 0.52 2.83 -17.37
N PHE A 120 0.66 2.12 -16.26
CA PHE A 120 0.43 0.67 -16.20
C PHE A 120 -1.05 0.28 -16.13
N ASP A 121 -1.88 0.98 -15.35
CA ASP A 121 -3.31 0.65 -15.23
C ASP A 121 -4.07 0.81 -16.56
N TYR A 122 -3.67 1.79 -17.37
CA TYR A 122 -4.41 2.18 -18.57
C TYR A 122 -3.63 1.99 -19.86
N SER A 123 -2.43 1.37 -19.80
CA SER A 123 -1.53 1.21 -20.95
C SER A 123 -1.32 2.52 -21.73
N VAL A 124 -1.33 3.65 -21.01
CA VAL A 124 -1.23 4.99 -21.63
C VAL A 124 0.23 5.23 -21.98
N ASN A 125 0.54 5.28 -23.26
CA ASN A 125 1.89 5.60 -23.71
C ASN A 125 2.16 7.08 -23.42
N MET A 126 3.07 7.37 -22.48
CA MET A 126 3.34 8.75 -21.99
C MET A 126 4.30 9.53 -22.90
N GLY A 127 4.61 9.02 -24.10
CA GLY A 127 5.48 9.68 -25.07
C GLY A 127 6.98 9.65 -24.74
N GLU A 128 7.36 9.18 -23.55
CA GLU A 128 8.74 9.01 -23.11
C GLU A 128 9.11 7.53 -23.07
N ASN A 129 10.24 7.16 -23.67
CA ASN A 129 10.80 5.82 -23.64
C ASN A 129 11.55 5.63 -22.31
N ILE A 130 10.82 5.63 -21.19
CA ILE A 130 11.40 5.55 -19.84
C ILE A 130 11.77 4.10 -19.52
N SER A 131 13.01 3.86 -19.12
CA SER A 131 13.47 2.53 -18.68
C SER A 131 12.94 2.19 -17.29
N PHE A 132 12.40 0.98 -17.09
CA PHE A 132 11.97 0.50 -15.76
C PHE A 132 13.12 0.48 -14.75
N LEU A 133 14.36 0.31 -15.23
CA LEU A 133 15.56 0.36 -14.41
C LEU A 133 15.82 1.77 -13.86
N GLU A 134 15.62 2.79 -14.68
CA GLU A 134 15.77 4.20 -14.27
C GLU A 134 14.71 4.59 -13.24
N GLU A 135 13.47 4.14 -13.42
CA GLU A 135 12.39 4.36 -12.45
C GLU A 135 12.66 3.65 -11.12
N ALA A 136 13.24 2.45 -11.16
CA ALA A 136 13.63 1.72 -9.95
C ALA A 136 14.74 2.43 -9.19
N GLU A 137 15.76 2.93 -9.91
CA GLU A 137 16.83 3.74 -9.32
C GLU A 137 16.30 5.05 -8.73
N GLN A 138 15.38 5.74 -9.44
CA GLN A 138 14.76 6.96 -8.94
C GLN A 138 13.90 6.68 -7.71
N PHE A 139 13.08 5.63 -7.75
CA PHE A 139 12.29 5.19 -6.60
C PHE A 139 13.18 4.96 -5.38
N ARG A 140 14.27 4.20 -5.52
CA ARG A 140 15.21 3.93 -4.42
C ARG A 140 15.73 5.23 -3.78
N LYS A 141 16.10 6.22 -4.60
CA LYS A 141 16.68 7.49 -4.12
C LYS A 141 15.67 8.38 -3.42
N GLU A 142 14.41 8.38 -3.88
CA GLU A 142 13.41 9.38 -3.47
C GLU A 142 12.38 8.85 -2.46
N ALA A 143 12.13 7.54 -2.41
CA ALA A 143 10.99 6.96 -1.68
C ALA A 143 11.09 7.07 -0.15
N LYS A 144 12.30 7.02 0.41
CA LYS A 144 12.52 6.84 1.85
C LYS A 144 11.85 7.92 2.70
N THR A 145 12.12 9.19 2.41
CA THR A 145 11.58 10.32 3.19
C THR A 145 10.05 10.45 3.07
N PRO A 146 9.44 10.44 1.86
CA PRO A 146 7.98 10.42 1.72
C PRO A 146 7.30 9.29 2.49
N PHE A 147 7.86 8.07 2.47
CA PHE A 147 7.30 6.95 3.23
C PHE A 147 7.42 7.15 4.74
N ALA A 148 8.58 7.57 5.24
CA ALA A 148 8.76 7.84 6.67
C ALA A 148 7.75 8.87 7.19
N VAL A 149 7.54 9.96 6.45
CA VAL A 149 6.54 10.98 6.80
C VAL A 149 5.10 10.42 6.74
N LEU A 150 4.78 9.59 5.74
CA LEU A 150 3.46 8.96 5.63
C LEU A 150 3.19 7.99 6.80
N ILE A 151 4.19 7.19 7.19
CA ILE A 151 4.12 6.28 8.33
C ILE A 151 3.86 7.07 9.61
N GLU A 152 4.59 8.16 9.86
CA GLU A 152 4.42 8.94 11.08
C GLU A 152 3.05 9.60 11.17
N VAL A 153 2.58 10.20 10.06
CA VAL A 153 1.22 10.75 10.01
C VAL A 153 0.15 9.67 10.24
N THR A 154 0.37 8.46 9.73
CA THR A 154 -0.53 7.32 9.96
C THR A 154 -0.49 6.88 11.42
N ARG A 155 0.69 6.84 12.04
CA ARG A 155 0.90 6.50 13.45
C ARG A 155 0.12 7.43 14.36
N GLU A 156 0.23 8.74 14.14
CA GLU A 156 -0.50 9.74 14.92
C GLU A 156 -2.02 9.61 14.75
N GLN A 157 -2.48 9.31 13.54
CA GLN A 157 -3.90 9.09 13.30
C GLN A 157 -4.42 7.82 14.00
N ILE A 158 -3.65 6.73 14.01
CA ILE A 158 -3.98 5.52 14.78
C ILE A 158 -4.06 5.86 16.27
N LYS A 159 -3.04 6.55 16.83
CA LYS A 159 -3.05 6.96 18.25
C LYS A 159 -4.30 7.77 18.60
N LYS A 160 -4.70 8.69 17.72
CA LYS A 160 -5.92 9.52 17.88
C LYS A 160 -7.19 8.66 17.85
N ASN A 161 -7.35 7.80 16.85
CA ASN A 161 -8.57 7.00 16.65
C ASN A 161 -8.75 5.94 17.76
N TYR A 162 -7.64 5.41 18.28
CA TYR A 162 -7.63 4.39 19.32
C TYR A 162 -7.37 4.95 20.73
N LYS A 163 -7.53 6.26 20.97
CA LYS A 163 -7.15 6.91 22.25
C LYS A 163 -7.67 6.17 23.50
N ASN A 164 -8.88 5.62 23.42
CA ASN A 164 -9.56 4.93 24.53
C ASN A 164 -9.49 3.38 24.43
N CYS A 165 -8.74 2.85 23.46
CA CYS A 165 -8.68 1.42 23.12
C CYS A 165 -7.30 0.82 23.42
N ASN A 166 -6.87 0.96 24.68
CA ASN A 166 -5.55 0.59 25.17
C ASN A 166 -5.47 -0.81 25.82
N GLY A 167 -6.46 -1.68 25.58
CA GLY A 167 -6.49 -3.04 26.15
C GLY A 167 -7.52 -3.26 27.26
N ILE A 168 -8.10 -2.18 27.80
CA ILE A 168 -9.29 -2.25 28.66
C ILE A 168 -10.52 -2.30 27.74
N THR A 169 -11.12 -3.48 27.61
CA THR A 169 -12.23 -3.72 26.67
C THR A 169 -13.48 -2.90 27.02
N THR A 170 -13.67 -2.53 28.28
CA THR A 170 -14.80 -1.73 28.76
C THR A 170 -14.69 -0.24 28.42
N SER A 171 -13.49 0.30 28.19
CA SER A 171 -13.30 1.72 27.83
C SER A 171 -13.32 1.97 26.32
N CYS A 172 -13.31 0.91 25.51
CA CYS A 172 -13.29 0.98 24.06
C CYS A 172 -14.67 0.64 23.50
N ILE A 173 -15.37 1.66 22.98
CA ILE A 173 -16.71 1.52 22.39
C ILE A 173 -16.71 0.49 21.23
N TYR A 174 -15.57 0.24 20.60
CA TYR A 174 -15.44 -0.71 19.49
C TYR A 174 -15.23 -2.17 19.93
N CYS A 175 -14.73 -2.42 21.14
CA CYS A 175 -14.46 -3.78 21.63
C CYS A 175 -15.73 -4.54 22.01
N SER A 176 -16.90 -3.89 22.03
CA SER A 176 -18.21 -4.54 22.22
C SER A 176 -18.76 -5.16 20.93
N ILE A 177 -18.26 -4.77 19.75
CA ILE A 177 -18.78 -5.16 18.44
C ILE A 177 -17.73 -5.77 17.50
N THR A 178 -16.46 -5.83 17.93
CA THR A 178 -15.32 -6.32 17.13
C THR A 178 -14.48 -7.29 17.97
N PRO A 179 -13.86 -8.34 17.38
CA PRO A 179 -12.97 -9.22 18.11
C PRO A 179 -11.90 -8.47 18.91
N LYS A 180 -11.57 -8.97 20.11
CA LYS A 180 -10.68 -8.29 21.08
C LYS A 180 -9.31 -7.92 20.50
N ASN A 181 -8.78 -8.70 19.56
CA ASN A 181 -7.48 -8.42 18.92
C ASN A 181 -7.56 -7.25 17.93
N ASP A 182 -8.71 -7.08 17.28
CA ASP A 182 -8.92 -6.11 16.21
C ASP A 182 -9.33 -4.74 16.75
N CYS A 183 -9.91 -4.69 17.95
CA CYS A 183 -10.27 -3.42 18.59
C CYS A 183 -9.09 -2.76 19.34
N GLN A 184 -7.92 -3.41 19.40
CA GLN A 184 -6.77 -2.93 20.17
C GLN A 184 -5.81 -2.04 19.38
N LYS A 185 -5.43 -0.90 19.97
CA LYS A 185 -4.40 -0.01 19.43
C LYS A 185 -3.08 -0.72 19.13
N LYS A 186 -2.71 -1.66 20.01
CA LYS A 186 -1.44 -2.40 19.93
C LYS A 186 -1.28 -3.11 18.59
N ARG A 187 -2.31 -3.84 18.15
CA ARG A 187 -2.33 -4.53 16.85
C ARG A 187 -2.05 -3.55 15.70
N ALA A 188 -2.81 -2.45 15.63
CA ALA A 188 -2.67 -1.49 14.53
C ALA A 188 -1.27 -0.85 14.48
N LEU A 189 -0.66 -0.58 15.64
CA LEU A 189 0.71 -0.05 15.70
C LEU A 189 1.77 -1.10 15.34
N GLU A 190 1.57 -2.36 15.74
CA GLU A 190 2.44 -3.48 15.34
C GLU A 190 2.39 -3.71 13.82
N ASP A 191 1.19 -3.73 13.24
CA ASP A 191 1.00 -3.83 11.79
C ASP A 191 1.68 -2.67 11.04
N LEU A 192 1.58 -1.43 11.57
CA LEU A 192 2.27 -0.28 10.99
C LEU A 192 3.81 -0.40 11.07
N ASN A 193 4.36 -0.92 12.18
CA ASN A 193 5.79 -1.16 12.30
C ASN A 193 6.27 -2.25 11.33
N ILE A 194 5.48 -3.31 11.11
CA ILE A 194 5.76 -4.33 10.10
C ILE A 194 5.80 -3.70 8.70
N ILE A 195 4.83 -2.84 8.37
CA ILE A 195 4.79 -2.12 7.10
C ILE A 195 6.03 -1.24 6.92
N GLN A 196 6.41 -0.49 7.95
CA GLN A 196 7.62 0.33 7.93
C GLN A 196 8.85 -0.53 7.62
N GLY A 197 9.05 -1.63 8.35
CA GLY A 197 10.18 -2.54 8.13
C GLY A 197 10.20 -3.16 6.73
N LYS A 198 9.04 -3.52 6.17
CA LYS A 198 8.93 -4.04 4.79
C LYS A 198 9.31 -2.99 3.74
N ILE A 199 8.92 -1.74 3.92
CA ILE A 199 9.26 -0.65 3.00
C ILE A 199 10.75 -0.32 3.08
N GLU A 200 11.30 -0.25 4.29
CA GLU A 200 12.73 -0.03 4.51
C GLU A 200 13.57 -1.16 3.89
N ASP A 201 13.20 -2.43 4.13
CA ASP A 201 13.90 -3.58 3.51
C ASP A 201 13.78 -3.58 1.99
N LEU A 202 12.62 -3.22 1.44
CA LEU A 202 12.44 -3.09 0.00
C LEU A 202 13.40 -2.05 -0.59
N ILE A 203 13.44 -0.85 -0.01
CA ILE A 203 14.22 0.29 -0.53
C ILE A 203 15.73 0.06 -0.33
N ASP A 204 16.13 -0.34 0.88
CA ASP A 204 17.54 -0.37 1.28
C ASP A 204 18.24 -1.68 0.87
N ASN A 205 17.51 -2.80 0.72
CA ASN A 205 18.12 -4.11 0.48
C ASN A 205 17.62 -4.81 -0.79
N LYS A 206 16.30 -5.01 -0.94
CA LYS A 206 15.75 -5.86 -2.00
C LYS A 206 15.87 -5.22 -3.39
N LEU A 207 15.38 -3.99 -3.53
CA LEU A 207 15.37 -3.30 -4.82
C LEU A 207 16.79 -3.07 -5.38
N PRO A 208 17.81 -2.66 -4.58
CA PRO A 208 19.19 -2.63 -5.04
C PRO A 208 19.66 -3.96 -5.65
N SER A 209 19.37 -5.08 -4.98
CA SER A 209 19.75 -6.40 -5.48
C SER A 209 19.08 -6.76 -6.81
N TYR A 210 17.82 -6.35 -7.01
CA TYR A 210 17.11 -6.59 -8.27
C TYR A 210 17.63 -5.71 -9.40
N ILE A 211 17.91 -4.44 -9.11
CA ILE A 211 18.54 -3.50 -10.06
C ILE A 211 19.91 -4.02 -10.51
N ASP A 212 20.75 -4.48 -9.58
CA ASP A 212 22.09 -4.96 -9.91
C ASP A 212 22.05 -6.24 -10.75
N LYS A 213 21.10 -7.14 -10.49
CA LYS A 213 20.88 -8.32 -11.33
C LYS A 213 20.47 -7.94 -12.75
N GLU A 214 19.54 -7.00 -12.89
CA GLU A 214 19.04 -6.55 -14.20
C GLU A 214 20.15 -5.93 -15.05
N LYS A 215 21.04 -5.12 -14.42
CA LYS A 215 22.20 -4.52 -15.10
C LYS A 215 23.19 -5.54 -15.67
N VAL A 216 23.28 -6.72 -15.06
CA VAL A 216 24.17 -7.80 -15.50
C VAL A 216 23.54 -8.63 -16.62
N SER A 217 22.21 -8.67 -16.71
CA SER A 217 21.48 -9.41 -17.75
C SER A 217 21.27 -8.63 -19.06
N MET A 218 21.52 -7.32 -19.06
CA MET A 218 21.50 -6.45 -20.25
C MET A 218 22.84 -6.48 -20.98
#